data_AF-A0A2V6EVA0-F1
#
_entry.id   AF-A0A2V6EVA0-F1
#
_cell.length_a   1.000
_cell.length_b   1.000
_cell.length_c   1.000
_cell.angle_alpha   90.00
_cell.angle_beta   90.00
_cell.angle_gamma   90.00
#
_symmetry.space_group_name_H-M   'P 1'
#
loop_
_entity.id
_entity.type
_entity.pdbx_description
1 polymer ?
#
loop_
_entity_poly.entity_id
_entity_poly.type
_entity_poly.pdbx_seq_one_letter_code
_entity_poly.pdbx_strand_id
1 'polypeptide(L)'
;MAKKTKRKLAHPKLPMQRQLNLRHEGKYFDLHPIFDQLNERYFRGRLRGYKVMWGRRRKHRPREYFIFGTIQEEDQVIRINPLLDQPFVPLWFLRYVLYHEM
;
A
#
# COMPACT_ATOMS: atom_id res chain seq x y z
N MET A 1 9.71 -46.12 -16.14
CA MET A 1 9.66 -46.11 -14.65
C MET A 1 9.72 -44.66 -14.16
N ALA A 2 8.56 -44.04 -13.90
CA ALA A 2 8.43 -42.62 -13.59
C ALA A 2 8.78 -42.33 -12.11
N LYS A 3 9.76 -41.44 -11.87
CA LYS A 3 10.13 -41.00 -10.51
C LYS A 3 9.12 -39.96 -10.00
N LYS A 4 8.45 -40.31 -8.89
CA LYS A 4 7.41 -39.56 -8.17
C LYS A 4 7.82 -38.10 -7.85
N THR A 5 7.05 -37.16 -8.37
CA THR A 5 7.12 -35.73 -8.00
C THR A 5 6.65 -35.54 -6.56
N LYS A 6 7.56 -35.13 -5.67
CA LYS A 6 7.21 -34.66 -4.32
C LYS A 6 6.39 -33.38 -4.44
N ARG A 7 5.06 -33.51 -4.44
CA ARG A 7 4.13 -32.39 -4.28
C ARG A 7 4.38 -31.78 -2.89
N LYS A 8 5.16 -30.70 -2.82
CA LYS A 8 5.14 -29.81 -1.67
C LYS A 8 3.77 -29.15 -1.65
N LEU A 9 2.87 -29.64 -0.79
CA LEU A 9 1.69 -28.92 -0.33
C LEU A 9 2.20 -27.63 0.32
N ALA A 10 2.31 -26.58 -0.48
CA ALA A 10 2.53 -25.24 0.02
C ALA A 10 1.30 -24.89 0.85
N HIS A 11 1.48 -24.90 2.17
CA HIS A 11 0.50 -24.35 3.09
C HIS A 11 0.21 -22.92 2.60
N PRO A 12 -1.04 -22.46 2.53
CA PRO A 12 -1.31 -21.06 2.28
C PRO A 12 -0.66 -20.31 3.43
N LYS A 13 0.54 -19.77 3.17
CA LYS A 13 1.20 -18.83 4.06
C LYS A 13 0.28 -17.62 4.03
N LEU A 14 -0.65 -17.57 4.98
CA LEU A 14 -1.41 -16.35 5.32
C LEU A 14 -0.44 -15.19 5.17
N PRO A 15 -0.76 -14.18 4.34
CA PRO A 15 0.19 -13.13 4.00
C PRO A 15 0.52 -12.37 5.28
N MET A 16 1.61 -12.78 5.89
CA MET A 16 2.59 -11.95 6.54
C MET A 16 2.02 -10.69 7.20
N GLN A 17 1.18 -10.91 8.20
CA GLN A 17 0.96 -10.04 9.37
C GLN A 17 2.28 -9.85 10.16
N ARG A 18 3.44 -9.76 9.47
CA ARG A 18 4.68 -9.30 10.08
C ARG A 18 4.40 -7.89 10.50
N GLN A 19 4.10 -7.70 11.78
CA GLN A 19 4.24 -6.48 12.57
C GLN A 19 4.79 -5.32 11.74
N LEU A 20 3.90 -4.74 10.94
CA LEU A 20 4.23 -3.60 10.13
C LEU A 20 3.93 -2.44 11.06
N ASN A 21 4.94 -2.07 11.87
CA ASN A 21 5.06 -0.77 12.51
C ASN A 21 5.15 0.30 11.40
N LEU A 22 4.10 0.40 10.61
CA LEU A 22 3.93 1.32 9.50
C LEU A 22 3.03 2.40 10.03
N ARG A 23 3.60 3.58 10.17
CA ARG A 23 2.89 4.75 10.66
C ARG A 23 1.94 5.23 9.57
N HIS A 24 0.71 5.54 9.96
CA HIS A 24 -0.27 6.23 9.12
C HIS A 24 0.18 7.70 8.91
N GLU A 25 0.88 8.24 9.90
CA GLU A 25 1.47 9.57 9.90
C GLU A 25 2.77 9.59 9.09
N GLY A 26 2.72 10.28 7.95
CA GLY A 26 3.91 10.71 7.23
C GLY A 26 4.55 11.87 8.00
N LYS A 27 5.81 12.15 7.68
CA LYS A 27 6.54 13.32 8.21
C LYS A 27 5.94 14.64 7.70
N TYR A 28 5.33 14.65 6.51
CA TYR A 28 4.78 15.84 5.86
C TYR A 28 3.29 15.73 5.52
N PHE A 29 2.81 14.53 5.17
CA PHE A 29 1.41 14.32 4.81
C PHE A 29 0.75 13.25 5.68
N ASP A 30 -0.46 13.56 6.14
CA ASP A 30 -1.38 12.57 6.70
C ASP A 30 -2.27 12.00 5.59
N LEU A 31 -2.20 10.69 5.39
CA LEU A 31 -2.95 9.98 4.35
C LEU A 31 -4.41 9.76 4.73
N HIS A 32 -4.73 9.71 6.03
CA HIS A 32 -6.07 9.41 6.52
C HIS A 32 -7.13 10.43 6.05
N PRO A 33 -6.96 11.75 6.27
CA PRO A 33 -7.94 12.73 5.81
C PRO A 33 -8.04 12.81 4.29
N ILE A 34 -6.96 12.52 3.57
CA ILE A 34 -6.94 12.52 2.10
C ILE A 34 -7.74 11.32 1.57
N PHE A 35 -7.51 10.15 2.13
CA PHE A 35 -8.24 8.93 1.80
C PHE A 35 -9.74 9.07 2.08
N ASP A 36 -10.12 9.60 3.26
CA ASP A 36 -11.52 9.78 3.63
C ASP A 36 -12.26 10.69 2.65
N GLN A 37 -11.64 11.82 2.27
CA GLN A 37 -12.21 12.73 1.28
C GLN A 37 -12.37 12.08 -0.11
N LEU A 38 -11.38 11.28 -0.54
CA LEU A 38 -11.46 10.57 -1.83
C LEU A 38 -12.52 9.45 -1.80
N ASN A 39 -12.58 8.70 -0.71
CA ASN A 39 -13.55 7.64 -0.49
C ASN A 39 -14.97 8.18 -0.51
N GLU A 40 -15.22 9.30 0.18
CA GLU A 40 -16.53 9.95 0.20
C GLU A 40 -16.91 10.49 -1.19
N ARG A 41 -15.97 11.18 -1.86
CA ARG A 41 -16.24 11.85 -3.14
C ARG A 41 -16.42 10.89 -4.32
N TYR A 42 -15.57 9.87 -4.44
CA TYR A 42 -15.53 9.01 -5.63
C TYR A 42 -16.14 7.63 -5.38
N PHE A 43 -15.97 7.07 -4.18
CA PHE A 43 -16.39 5.71 -3.85
C PHE A 43 -17.65 5.66 -2.98
N ARG A 44 -18.28 6.81 -2.70
CA ARG A 44 -19.48 6.95 -1.85
C ARG A 44 -19.31 6.31 -0.46
N GLY A 45 -18.09 6.31 0.06
CA GLY A 45 -17.77 5.71 1.35
C GLY A 45 -17.81 4.18 1.37
N ARG A 46 -17.65 3.50 0.22
CA ARG A 46 -17.62 2.02 0.16
C ARG A 46 -16.32 1.42 0.70
N LEU A 47 -15.22 2.17 0.68
CA LEU A 47 -13.89 1.67 1.08
C LEU A 47 -13.61 1.83 2.58
N ARG A 48 -14.63 1.86 3.45
CA ARG A 48 -14.47 2.05 4.92
C ARG A 48 -13.57 1.02 5.61
N GLY A 49 -13.42 -0.17 5.03
CA GLY A 49 -12.53 -1.22 5.56
C GLY A 49 -11.08 -1.06 5.15
N TYR A 50 -10.79 -0.20 4.17
CA TYR A 50 -9.44 -0.05 3.64
C TYR A 50 -8.58 0.79 4.57
N LYS A 51 -7.39 0.29 4.89
CA LYS A 51 -6.38 1.01 5.66
C LYS A 51 -5.34 1.57 4.72
N VAL A 52 -5.24 2.89 4.66
CA VAL A 52 -4.14 3.56 3.95
C VAL A 52 -2.94 3.67 4.88
N MET A 53 -1.75 3.30 4.41
CA MET A 53 -0.53 3.31 5.21
C MET A 53 0.68 3.68 4.38
N TRP A 54 1.67 4.31 5.01
CA TRP A 54 2.99 4.46 4.38
C TRP A 54 3.71 3.12 4.32
N GLY A 55 4.30 2.82 3.16
CA GLY A 55 5.16 1.67 2.97
C GLY A 55 6.47 1.79 3.75
N ARG A 56 7.23 0.70 3.82
CA ARG A 56 8.54 0.71 4.51
C ARG A 56 9.59 1.38 3.63
N ARG A 57 10.30 2.36 4.18
CA ARG A 57 11.47 2.97 3.53
C ARG A 57 12.54 1.88 3.33
N ARG A 58 12.73 1.40 2.10
CA ARG A 58 13.77 0.40 1.79
C ARG A 58 15.13 1.08 1.81
N LYS A 59 16.11 0.49 2.50
CA LYS A 59 17.52 0.88 2.44
C LYS A 59 18.24 0.40 1.17
N HIS A 60 17.62 -0.50 0.39
CA HIS A 60 18.22 -1.04 -0.82
C HIS A 60 17.96 -0.15 -2.04
N ARG A 61 18.94 -0.14 -2.95
CA ARG A 61 18.97 0.57 -4.24
C ARG A 61 17.61 0.45 -4.95
N PRO A 62 17.00 1.57 -5.39
CA PRO A 62 15.74 1.50 -6.13
C PRO A 62 15.97 0.64 -7.37
N ARG A 63 15.04 -0.29 -7.63
CA ARG A 63 14.97 -0.93 -8.95
C ARG A 63 14.66 0.16 -9.98
N GLU A 64 14.98 -0.10 -11.23
CA GLU A 64 14.82 0.82 -12.38
C GLU A 64 13.39 1.40 -12.53
N TYR A 65 12.40 0.80 -11.85
CA TYR A 65 11.01 1.23 -11.83
C TYR A 65 10.59 1.83 -10.46
N PHE A 66 9.85 2.92 -10.53
CA PHE A 66 9.25 3.61 -9.38
C PHE A 66 7.80 3.14 -9.19
N ILE A 67 7.51 2.48 -8.07
CA ILE A 67 6.14 2.10 -7.68
C ILE A 67 5.62 3.15 -6.71
N PHE A 68 4.53 3.83 -7.07
CA PHE A 68 3.94 4.93 -6.30
C PHE A 68 3.10 4.43 -5.13
N GLY A 69 2.38 3.33 -5.32
CA GLY A 69 1.68 2.62 -4.27
C GLY A 69 1.47 1.15 -4.64
N THR A 70 0.92 0.39 -3.70
CA THR A 70 0.40 -0.95 -3.96
C THR A 70 -0.88 -1.16 -3.14
N ILE A 71 -1.95 -1.59 -3.78
CA ILE A 71 -3.13 -2.13 -3.12
C ILE A 71 -2.96 -3.62 -2.78
N GLN A 72 -3.36 -3.99 -1.58
CA GLN A 72 -3.55 -5.37 -1.14
C GLN A 72 -5.04 -5.59 -0.92
N GLU A 73 -5.70 -6.23 -1.88
CA GLU A 73 -7.14 -6.47 -1.82
C GLU A 73 -7.51 -7.46 -0.70
N GLU A 74 -6.66 -8.46 -0.43
CA GLU A 74 -6.93 -9.47 0.60
C GLU A 74 -6.92 -8.89 2.01
N ASP A 75 -6.02 -7.94 2.27
CA ASP A 75 -5.86 -7.29 3.57
C ASP A 75 -6.64 -5.98 3.68
N GLN A 76 -7.28 -5.53 2.59
CA GLN A 76 -7.88 -4.19 2.45
C GLN A 76 -6.88 -3.10 2.86
N VAL A 77 -5.66 -3.15 2.32
CA VAL A 77 -4.60 -2.19 2.66
C VAL A 77 -4.10 -1.51 1.41
N ILE A 78 -4.11 -0.18 1.42
CA ILE A 78 -3.45 0.64 0.41
C ILE A 78 -2.12 1.11 0.98
N ARG A 79 -1.01 0.68 0.37
CA ARG A 79 0.32 1.15 0.76
C ARG A 79 0.82 2.21 -0.19
N ILE A 80 1.13 3.38 0.34
CA ILE A 80 1.75 4.47 -0.43
C ILE A 80 3.25 4.49 -0.19
N ASN A 81 4.05 4.69 -1.24
CA ASN A 81 5.49 4.76 -1.09
C ASN A 81 5.91 5.99 -0.26
N PRO A 82 6.71 5.84 0.82
CA PRO A 82 7.18 6.96 1.64
C PRO A 82 8.05 7.97 0.87
N LEU A 83 8.45 7.68 -0.37
CA LEU A 83 9.08 8.67 -1.24
C LEU A 83 8.12 9.81 -1.63
N LEU A 84 6.81 9.63 -1.48
CA LEU A 84 5.81 10.69 -1.71
C LEU A 84 5.59 11.59 -0.48
N ASP A 85 6.10 11.19 0.68
CA ASP A 85 6.08 11.96 1.91
C ASP A 85 7.23 12.97 1.94
N GLN A 86 7.17 13.95 1.03
CA GLN A 86 8.18 15.00 0.86
C GLN A 86 7.50 16.37 0.70
N PRO A 87 8.09 17.46 1.23
CA PRO A 87 7.45 18.77 1.22
C PRO A 87 7.29 19.36 -0.19
N PHE A 88 8.10 18.92 -1.15
CA PHE A 88 8.00 19.38 -2.54
C PHE A 88 6.87 18.68 -3.31
N VAL A 89 6.32 17.59 -2.79
CA VAL A 89 5.27 16.82 -3.48
C VAL A 89 3.96 17.58 -3.34
N PRO A 90 3.32 18.00 -4.44
CA PRO A 90 2.05 18.70 -4.35
C PRO A 90 0.94 17.79 -3.82
N LEU A 91 0.05 18.33 -2.98
CA LEU A 91 -1.08 17.57 -2.42
C LEU A 91 -1.99 16.97 -3.49
N TRP A 92 -2.18 17.66 -4.62
CA TRP A 92 -2.98 17.15 -5.74
C TRP A 92 -2.37 15.89 -6.34
N PHE A 93 -1.04 15.78 -6.36
CA PHE A 93 -0.34 14.60 -6.89
C PHE A 93 -0.50 13.42 -5.95
N LEU A 94 -0.38 13.66 -4.64
CA LEU A 94 -0.65 12.63 -3.64
C LEU A 94 -2.09 12.13 -3.72
N ARG A 95 -3.06 13.03 -3.86
CA ARG A 95 -4.48 12.68 -4.11
C ARG A 95 -4.67 11.82 -5.36
N TYR A 96 -4.01 12.19 -6.46
CA TYR A 96 -4.06 11.44 -7.70
C TYR A 96 -3.50 10.02 -7.54
N VAL A 97 -2.34 9.89 -6.88
CA VAL A 97 -1.74 8.57 -6.59
C VAL A 97 -2.66 7.75 -5.70
N LEU A 98 -3.19 8.30 -4.60
CA LEU A 98 -4.15 7.57 -3.76
C LEU A 98 -5.37 7.12 -4.56
N TYR A 99 -5.94 8.00 -5.37
CA TYR A 99 -7.10 7.67 -6.20
C TYR A 99 -6.81 6.53 -7.18
N HIS A 100 -5.59 6.44 -7.71
CA HIS A 100 -5.18 5.33 -8.58
C HIS A 100 -5.02 4.00 -7.84
N GLU A 101 -4.73 4.04 -6.54
CA GLU A 101 -4.53 2.86 -5.72
C GLU A 101 -5.80 2.44 -4.96
N MET A 102 -6.87 3.26 -5.00
CA MET A 102 -8.20 2.99 -4.43
C MET A 102 -9.11 2.31 -5.46
#